data_AF-A0A2D8AE47-F1
#
_entry.id   AF-A0A2D8AE47-F1
#
_cell.length_a   1.000
_cell.length_b   1.000
_cell.length_c   1.000
_cell.angle_alpha   90.00
_cell.angle_beta   90.00
_cell.angle_gamma   90.00
#
_symmetry.space_group_name_H-M   'P 1'
#
loop_
_entity.id
_entity.type
_entity.pdbx_description
1 polymer ?
#
loop_
_entity_poly.entity_id
_entity_poly.type
_entity_poly.pdbx_seq_one_letter_code
_entity_poly.pdbx_strand_id
1 'polypeptide(L)'
;MDVKKTGLILSGGGARAAYQVGVLKAIHNILPKGHYNPFDIISGTSAGAINGVALASYAENYRIGIRHLERIWMHFSCDQIYRTDFMGVSRPLGRLIRSLVIGKRYRNDTVSLLDNTPLKELLREVIKFDQIQ
;
A
#
# COMPACT_ATOMS: atom_id res chain seq x y z
N MET A 1 -30.69 -5.42 16.67
CA MET A 1 -30.70 -4.76 15.34
C MET A 1 -29.40 -5.16 14.67
N ASP A 2 -29.45 -5.64 13.42
CA ASP A 2 -28.24 -6.02 12.70
C ASP A 2 -27.46 -4.76 12.31
N VAL A 3 -26.25 -4.61 12.83
CA VAL A 3 -25.40 -3.45 12.53
C VAL A 3 -24.83 -3.66 11.14
N LYS A 4 -25.26 -2.83 10.17
CA LYS A 4 -24.72 -2.90 8.80
C LYS A 4 -23.23 -2.59 8.82
N LYS A 5 -22.43 -3.57 8.38
CA LYS A 5 -20.98 -3.41 8.19
C LYS A 5 -20.68 -2.74 6.84
N THR A 6 -19.72 -1.82 6.85
CA THR A 6 -19.25 -1.12 5.63
C THR A 6 -17.86 -1.59 5.27
N GLY A 7 -17.67 -1.99 4.00
CA GLY A 7 -16.39 -2.44 3.47
C GLY A 7 -15.71 -1.37 2.59
N LEU A 8 -14.39 -1.24 2.73
CA LEU A 8 -13.51 -0.46 1.87
C LEU A 8 -12.61 -1.40 1.06
N ILE A 9 -12.63 -1.27 -0.27
CA ILE A 9 -11.80 -2.07 -1.18
C ILE A 9 -10.81 -1.15 -1.90
N LEU A 10 -9.51 -1.40 -1.71
CA LEU A 10 -8.41 -0.62 -2.25
C LEU A 10 -7.63 -1.45 -3.28
N SER A 11 -7.93 -1.22 -4.55
CA SER A 11 -7.25 -1.92 -5.65
C SER A 11 -5.76 -1.56 -5.74
N GLY A 12 -4.98 -2.43 -6.38
CA GLY A 12 -3.60 -2.11 -6.73
C GLY A 12 -3.52 -1.02 -7.80
N GLY A 13 -2.48 -0.19 -7.74
CA GLY A 13 -2.30 0.90 -8.71
C GLY A 13 -0.92 1.55 -8.75
N GLY A 14 0.06 1.01 -8.00
CA GLY A 14 1.37 1.64 -7.83
C GLY A 14 1.22 3.07 -7.28
N ALA A 15 1.91 4.03 -7.90
CA ALA A 15 1.83 5.45 -7.53
C ALA A 15 0.41 6.03 -7.57
N ARG A 16 -0.49 5.47 -8.39
CA ARG A 16 -1.90 5.92 -8.47
C ARG A 16 -2.70 5.63 -7.20
N ALA A 17 -2.19 4.82 -6.28
CA ALA A 17 -2.81 4.64 -4.98
C ALA A 17 -2.82 5.94 -4.13
N ALA A 18 -2.04 6.97 -4.49
CA ALA A 18 -2.16 8.32 -3.93
C ALA A 18 -3.57 8.92 -4.14
N TYR A 19 -4.24 8.61 -5.24
CA TYR A 19 -5.61 9.09 -5.49
C TYR A 19 -6.61 8.51 -4.48
N GLN A 20 -6.40 7.26 -4.04
CA GLN A 20 -7.23 6.64 -3.02
C GLN A 20 -7.17 7.42 -1.69
N VAL A 21 -5.99 7.93 -1.33
CA VAL A 21 -5.78 8.76 -0.14
C VAL A 21 -6.54 10.08 -0.26
N GLY A 22 -6.53 10.69 -1.44
CA GLY A 22 -7.33 11.89 -1.73
C GLY A 22 -8.84 11.64 -1.56
N VAL A 23 -9.34 10.49 -2.03
CA VAL A 23 -10.74 10.09 -1.83
C VAL A 23 -11.05 9.90 -0.33
N LEU A 24 -10.18 9.21 0.41
CA LEU A 24 -10.35 8.98 1.85
C LEU A 24 -10.33 10.29 2.65
N LYS A 25 -9.52 11.27 2.24
CA LYS A 25 -9.53 12.64 2.77
C LYS A 25 -10.85 13.34 2.50
N ALA A 26 -11.38 13.25 1.28
CA ALA A 26 -12.67 13.85 0.95
C ALA A 26 -13.79 13.24 1.81
N ILE A 27 -13.82 11.91 1.96
CA ILE A 27 -14.77 11.22 2.85
C ILE A 27 -14.63 11.73 4.29
N HIS A 28 -13.39 11.82 4.81
CA HIS A 28 -13.13 12.36 6.15
C HIS A 28 -13.71 13.77 6.35
N ASN A 29 -13.57 14.64 5.35
CA ASN A 29 -14.04 16.03 5.42
C ASN A 29 -15.58 16.16 5.39
N ILE A 30 -16.27 15.20 4.78
CA ILE A 30 -17.74 15.19 4.69
C ILE A 30 -18.36 14.65 5.99
N LEU A 31 -17.66 13.73 6.68
CA LEU A 31 -18.17 13.10 7.89
C LEU A 31 -18.15 14.05 9.12
N PRO A 32 -19.09 13.90 10.06
CA PRO A 32 -19.16 14.73 11.27
C PRO A 32 -17.86 14.72 12.08
N LYS A 33 -17.53 15.82 12.75
CA LYS A 33 -16.36 15.87 13.64
C LYS A 33 -16.50 14.82 14.75
N GLY A 34 -15.41 14.07 14.99
CA GLY A 34 -15.38 13.04 16.04
C GLY A 34 -15.89 11.66 15.61
N HIS A 35 -16.20 11.44 14.33
CA HIS A 35 -16.49 10.10 13.83
C HIS A 35 -15.30 9.14 14.01
N TYR A 36 -15.61 7.90 14.32
CA TYR A 36 -14.68 6.77 14.22
C TYR A 36 -14.51 6.36 12.76
N ASN A 37 -13.55 5.48 12.48
CA ASN A 37 -13.37 4.92 11.14
C ASN A 37 -14.72 4.35 10.62
N PRO A 38 -15.25 4.83 9.47
CA PRO A 38 -16.54 4.38 8.95
C PRO A 38 -16.46 2.99 8.26
N PHE A 39 -15.26 2.41 8.14
CA PHE A 39 -15.03 1.14 7.45
C PHE A 39 -14.70 0.03 8.45
N ASP A 40 -15.63 -0.91 8.61
CA ASP A 40 -15.45 -2.09 9.47
C ASP A 40 -14.54 -3.15 8.83
N ILE A 41 -14.50 -3.18 7.50
CA ILE A 41 -13.73 -4.17 6.73
C ILE A 41 -12.89 -3.41 5.72
N ILE A 42 -11.57 -3.63 5.75
CA ILE A 42 -10.64 -3.03 4.80
C ILE A 42 -9.93 -4.16 4.05
N SER A 43 -10.00 -4.13 2.72
CA SER A 43 -9.27 -5.04 1.85
C SER A 43 -8.44 -4.25 0.86
N GLY A 44 -7.19 -4.67 0.63
CA GLY A 44 -6.30 -3.99 -0.29
C GLY A 44 -5.34 -4.93 -1.00
N THR A 45 -4.87 -4.54 -2.17
CA THR A 45 -3.88 -5.31 -2.95
C THR A 45 -2.72 -4.42 -3.40
N SER A 46 -1.47 -4.91 -3.28
CA SER A 46 -0.25 -4.17 -3.68
C SER A 46 -0.20 -2.78 -3.03
N ALA A 47 -0.06 -1.69 -3.79
CA ALA A 47 -0.08 -0.33 -3.25
C ALA A 47 -1.37 0.02 -2.48
N GLY A 48 -2.52 -0.58 -2.84
CA GLY A 48 -3.76 -0.44 -2.10
C GLY A 48 -3.74 -1.17 -0.75
N ALA A 49 -2.96 -2.25 -0.62
CA ALA A 49 -2.76 -2.94 0.66
C ALA A 49 -1.96 -2.07 1.65
N ILE A 50 -0.97 -1.31 1.16
CA ILE A 50 -0.23 -0.35 1.98
C ILE A 50 -1.20 0.69 2.57
N ASN A 51 -2.06 1.27 1.73
CA ASN A 51 -3.09 2.21 2.18
C ASN A 51 -4.05 1.56 3.18
N GLY A 52 -4.48 0.32 2.91
CA GLY A 52 -5.43 -0.38 3.76
C GLY A 52 -4.87 -0.69 5.14
N VAL A 53 -3.65 -1.23 5.21
CA VAL A 53 -2.98 -1.55 6.48
C VAL A 53 -2.65 -0.28 7.26
N ALA A 54 -2.17 0.78 6.59
CA ALA A 54 -1.95 2.06 7.25
C ALA A 54 -3.26 2.62 7.82
N LEU A 55 -4.36 2.60 7.06
CA LEU A 55 -5.66 3.05 7.56
C LEU A 55 -6.15 2.21 8.76
N ALA A 56 -5.99 0.89 8.69
CA ALA A 56 -6.35 -0.04 9.76
C ALA A 56 -5.53 0.21 11.03
N SER A 57 -4.22 0.48 10.90
CA SER A 57 -3.33 0.77 12.04
C SER A 57 -3.68 2.05 12.81
N TYR A 58 -4.56 2.90 12.26
CA TYR A 58 -5.06 4.10 12.89
C TYR A 58 -6.59 4.08 13.04
N ALA A 59 -7.21 2.89 13.12
CA ALA A 59 -8.66 2.74 13.19
C ALA A 59 -9.29 3.50 14.37
N GLU A 60 -8.60 3.57 15.52
CA GLU A 60 -9.05 4.34 16.70
C GLU A 60 -9.05 5.86 16.47
N ASN A 61 -8.22 6.36 15.55
CA ASN A 61 -8.15 7.78 15.22
C ASN A 61 -8.01 7.99 13.72
N TYR A 62 -9.13 7.77 13.03
CA TYR A 62 -9.24 7.88 11.58
C TYR A 62 -8.65 9.17 11.01
N ARG A 63 -8.84 10.31 11.68
CA ARG A 63 -8.25 11.60 11.29
C ARG A 63 -6.71 11.60 11.31
N ILE A 64 -6.11 10.99 12.33
CA ILE A 64 -4.66 10.83 12.37
C ILE A 64 -4.21 9.89 11.25
N GLY A 65 -4.94 8.80 11.03
CA GLY A 65 -4.67 7.85 9.94
C GLY A 65 -4.64 8.52 8.56
N ILE A 66 -5.65 9.33 8.23
CA ILE A 66 -5.69 10.07 6.96
C ILE A 66 -4.53 11.04 6.83
N ARG A 67 -4.22 11.84 7.86
CA ARG A 67 -3.07 12.77 7.79
C ARG A 67 -1.73 12.05 7.68
N HIS A 68 -1.61 10.89 8.30
CA HIS A 68 -0.41 10.07 8.21
C HIS A 68 -0.26 9.49 6.80
N LEU A 69 -1.33 8.96 6.22
CA LEU A 69 -1.41 8.57 4.81
C LEU A 69 -1.02 9.72 3.89
N GLU A 70 -1.60 10.92 4.07
CA GLU A 70 -1.22 12.09 3.28
C GLU A 70 0.27 12.41 3.40
N ARG A 71 0.85 12.35 4.61
CA ARG A 71 2.29 12.58 4.79
C ARG A 71 3.10 11.52 4.06
N ILE A 72 2.80 10.24 4.22
CA ILE A 72 3.50 9.16 3.52
C ILE A 72 3.49 9.42 2.01
N TRP A 73 2.33 9.76 1.44
CA TRP A 73 2.18 9.99 0.00
C TRP A 73 2.75 11.31 -0.50
N MET A 74 2.74 12.38 0.30
CA MET A 74 3.39 13.66 -0.06
C MET A 74 4.91 13.62 0.08
N HIS A 75 5.45 12.75 0.94
CA HIS A 75 6.89 12.59 1.13
C HIS A 75 7.44 11.35 0.40
N PHE A 76 6.58 10.61 -0.31
CA PHE A 76 6.98 9.56 -1.24
C PHE A 76 7.75 10.21 -2.41
N SER A 77 9.07 10.32 -2.23
CA SER A 77 9.99 10.70 -3.30
C SER A 77 10.23 9.46 -4.17
N CYS A 78 10.33 9.62 -5.50
CA CYS A 78 10.69 8.49 -6.38
C CYS A 78 11.97 7.80 -5.90
N ASP A 79 12.90 8.54 -5.29
CA ASP A 79 14.19 8.08 -4.75
C ASP A 79 14.05 7.18 -3.51
N GLN A 80 12.89 7.17 -2.84
CA GLN A 80 12.59 6.30 -1.69
C GLN A 80 11.81 5.04 -2.07
N ILE A 81 11.32 4.94 -3.32
CA ILE A 81 10.65 3.74 -3.87
C ILE A 81 11.55 3.04 -4.89
N TYR A 82 12.36 3.81 -5.62
CA TYR A 82 13.25 3.38 -6.68
C TYR A 82 14.57 4.13 -6.55
N ARG A 83 15.69 3.41 -6.38
CA ARG A 83 16.97 3.97 -6.84
C ARG A 83 16.80 4.32 -8.31
N THR A 84 17.13 5.56 -8.65
CA THR A 84 17.15 6.18 -9.97
C THR A 84 18.24 5.57 -10.87
N ASP A 85 18.35 4.24 -10.85
CA ASP A 85 19.25 3.46 -11.69
C ASP A 85 18.36 2.84 -12.77
N PHE A 86 18.06 3.58 -13.84
CA PHE A 86 17.36 3.02 -15.02
C PHE A 86 18.06 1.75 -15.55
N MET A 87 19.35 1.60 -15.27
CA MET A 87 20.19 0.43 -15.54
C MET A 87 19.95 -0.77 -14.59
N GLY A 88 19.39 -0.53 -13.40
CA GLY A 88 19.08 -1.52 -12.37
C GLY A 88 17.69 -2.17 -12.52
N VAL A 89 16.70 -1.42 -13.03
CA VAL A 89 15.32 -1.90 -13.25
C VAL A 89 15.16 -2.70 -14.56
N SER A 90 16.01 -2.45 -15.56
CA SER A 90 15.98 -3.18 -16.84
C SER A 90 16.43 -4.64 -16.72
N ARG A 91 17.31 -4.96 -15.75
CA ARG A 91 17.86 -6.32 -15.55
C ARG A 91 16.85 -7.33 -14.96
N PRO A 92 16.04 -6.99 -13.93
CA PRO A 92 14.96 -7.85 -13.45
C PRO A 92 13.81 -7.97 -14.47
N LEU A 93 13.44 -6.88 -15.13
CA LEU A 93 12.38 -6.87 -16.14
C LEU A 93 12.76 -7.69 -17.38
N GLY A 94 14.01 -7.60 -17.83
CA GLY A 94 14.56 -8.45 -18.89
C GLY A 94 14.64 -9.94 -18.50
N ARG A 95 14.93 -10.26 -17.23
CA ARG A 95 14.89 -11.64 -16.72
C ARG A 95 13.49 -12.21 -16.68
N LEU A 96 12.49 -11.40 -16.32
CA LEU A 96 11.08 -11.77 -16.32
C LEU A 96 10.57 -12.05 -17.74
N ILE A 97 10.87 -11.17 -18.69
CA ILE A 97 10.52 -11.38 -20.11
C ILE A 97 11.24 -12.64 -20.64
N ARG A 98 12.50 -12.86 -20.28
CA ARG A 98 13.27 -14.05 -20.67
C ARG A 98 12.70 -15.35 -20.08
N SER A 99 12.22 -15.35 -18.82
CA SER A 99 11.60 -16.53 -18.21
C SER A 99 10.23 -16.86 -18.81
N LEU A 100 9.50 -15.83 -19.27
CA LEU A 100 8.23 -15.99 -19.96
C LEU A 100 8.41 -16.48 -21.41
N VAL A 101 9.50 -16.10 -22.08
CA VAL A 101 9.80 -16.48 -23.48
C VAL A 101 10.55 -17.83 -23.59
N ILE A 102 11.45 -18.17 -22.66
CA ILE A 102 12.33 -19.37 -22.74
C ILE A 102 11.83 -20.49 -21.81
N GLY A 103 10.52 -20.64 -21.67
CA GLY A 103 9.88 -21.53 -20.71
C GLY A 103 10.46 -22.96 -20.66
N LYS A 104 10.58 -23.48 -19.43
CA LYS A 104 10.86 -24.88 -19.00
C LYS A 104 12.29 -25.30 -18.60
N ARG A 105 13.36 -24.51 -18.77
CA ARG A 105 14.73 -25.01 -18.44
C ARG A 105 15.26 -24.70 -17.02
N TYR A 106 14.62 -23.82 -16.25
CA TYR A 106 15.06 -23.42 -14.91
C TYR A 106 13.92 -23.52 -13.89
N ARG A 107 13.48 -24.74 -13.62
CA ARG A 107 12.29 -25.04 -12.81
C ARG A 107 12.55 -25.12 -11.30
N ASN A 108 13.79 -24.85 -10.85
CA ASN A 108 14.22 -25.03 -9.46
C ASN A 108 14.84 -23.79 -8.79
N ASP A 109 14.91 -22.65 -9.47
CA ASP A 109 15.27 -21.39 -8.83
C ASP A 109 13.98 -20.74 -8.31
N THR A 110 13.81 -20.66 -6.99
CA THR A 110 12.81 -19.77 -6.39
C THR A 110 13.25 -18.34 -6.65
N VAL A 111 12.84 -17.82 -7.81
CA VAL A 111 13.08 -16.42 -8.17
C VAL A 111 12.16 -15.56 -7.29
N SER A 112 12.62 -15.18 -6.09
CA SER A 112 12.04 -14.03 -5.39
C SER A 112 12.36 -12.82 -6.27
N LEU A 113 11.37 -12.38 -7.03
CA LEU A 113 11.56 -11.48 -8.17
C LEU A 113 12.02 -10.08 -7.77
N LEU A 114 11.89 -9.70 -6.50
CA LEU A 114 12.23 -8.39 -5.95
C LEU A 114 12.73 -8.55 -4.52
N ASP A 115 13.88 -7.96 -4.19
CA ASP A 115 14.27 -7.74 -2.79
C ASP A 115 13.37 -6.63 -2.21
N ASN A 116 12.46 -7.03 -1.35
CA ASN A 116 11.45 -6.21 -0.71
C ASN A 116 11.86 -5.78 0.72
N THR A 117 13.13 -5.95 1.08
CA THR A 117 13.69 -5.46 2.36
C THR A 117 13.45 -3.95 2.58
N PRO A 118 13.67 -3.05 1.60
CA PRO A 118 13.40 -1.62 1.80
C PRO A 118 11.93 -1.30 2.05
N LEU A 119 11.02 -2.01 1.36
CA LEU A 119 9.58 -1.87 1.59
C LEU A 119 9.22 -2.36 3.01
N LYS A 120 9.81 -3.47 3.45
CA LYS A 120 9.58 -4.00 4.79
C LYS A 120 10.04 -3.04 5.89
N GLU A 121 11.18 -2.39 5.71
CA GLU A 121 11.69 -1.37 6.65
C GLU A 121 10.79 -0.14 6.68
N LEU A 122 10.43 0.41 5.52
CA LEU A 122 9.50 1.53 5.42
C LEU A 122 8.15 1.21 6.10
N LEU A 123 7.59 0.03 5.84
CA LEU A 123 6.32 -0.39 6.46
C LEU A 123 6.44 -0.52 7.98
N ARG A 124 7.58 -0.96 8.52
CA ARG A 124 7.81 -1.05 9.97
C ARG A 124 7.89 0.31 10.66
N GLU A 125 8.45 1.31 10.00
CA GLU A 125 8.53 2.68 10.55
C GLU A 125 7.17 3.39 10.53
N VAL A 126 6.40 3.11 9.48
CA VAL A 126 5.18 3.85 9.15
C VAL A 126 3.92 3.24 9.76
N ILE A 127 3.87 1.91 9.86
CA ILE A 127 2.67 1.18 10.29
C ILE A 127 2.83 0.69 11.72
N LYS A 128 1.87 1.07 12.56
CA LYS A 128 1.74 0.55 13.93
C LYS A 128 0.99 -0.78 13.90
N PHE A 129 1.69 -1.85 13.57
CA PHE A 129 1.08 -3.18 13.41
C PHE A 129 0.34 -3.66 14.67
N ASP A 130 0.80 -3.28 15.87
CA ASP A 130 0.17 -3.63 17.14
C ASP A 130 -1.21 -3.00 17.36
N GLN A 131 -1.59 -2.03 16.52
CA GLN A 131 -2.88 -1.33 16.59
C GLN A 131 -3.90 -1.86 15.57
N ILE A 132 -3.57 -2.93 14.84
CA ILE A 132 -4.49 -3.60 13.91
C ILE A 132 -5.34 -4.60 14.70
N GLN A 133 -6.66 -4.42 14.65
CA GLN A 133 -7.66 -5.25 15.35
C GLN A 133 -8.14 -6.44 14.51
#